data_AF-A0A235FJ13-F1
#
_entry.id   AF-A0A235FJ13-F1
#
_cell.length_a   1.000
_cell.length_b   1.000
_cell.length_c   1.000
_cell.angle_alpha   90.00
_cell.angle_beta   90.00
_cell.angle_gamma   90.00
#
_symmetry.space_group_name_H-M   'P 1'
#
loop_
_entity.id
_entity.type
_entity.pdbx_description
1 polymer ?
#
loop_
_entity_poly.entity_id
_entity_poly.type
_entity_poly.pdbx_seq_one_letter_code
_entity_poly.pdbx_strand_id
1 'polypeptide(L)' 'MTTRDDLLTTQECIELIKAETGVEYSNATFRAYVHRGQAPAPVDKFGRTPVYDREEILEWIRNRPGQGSRSDIKRPQD' A
#
# COMPACT_ATOMS: atom_id res chain seq x y z
N MET A 1 15.64 -12.22 -8.44
CA MET A 1 16.19 -10.99 -9.07
C MET A 1 15.08 -9.96 -8.99
N THR A 2 15.13 -9.05 -8.01
CA THR A 2 14.12 -7.98 -7.89
C THR A 2 14.42 -6.97 -8.99
N THR A 3 13.63 -7.00 -10.05
CA THR A 3 13.73 -6.02 -11.15
C THR A 3 13.28 -4.67 -10.62
N ARG A 4 13.79 -3.57 -11.18
CA ARG A 4 13.48 -2.21 -10.73
C ARG A 4 11.98 -1.87 -10.75
N ASP A 5 11.21 -2.60 -11.56
CA ASP A 5 9.75 -2.55 -11.69
C ASP A 5 9.00 -3.16 -10.47
N ASP A 6 9.72 -3.82 -9.57
CA ASP A 6 9.15 -4.45 -8.38
C ASP A 6 9.19 -3.52 -7.15
N LEU A 7 9.96 -2.43 -7.20
CA LEU A 7 10.04 -1.48 -6.10
C LEU A 7 8.99 -0.37 -6.27
N LEU A 8 7.98 -0.40 -5.41
CA LEU A 8 6.88 0.57 -5.42
C LEU A 8 7.10 1.66 -4.40
N THR A 9 6.86 2.90 -4.79
CA THR A 9 6.72 4.01 -3.83
C THR A 9 5.43 3.89 -3.04
N THR A 10 5.27 4.72 -2.00
CA THR A 10 4.01 4.80 -1.22
C THR A 10 2.79 5.05 -2.12
N GLN A 11 2.95 5.88 -3.15
CA GLN A 11 1.88 6.22 -4.08
C GLN A 11 1.49 5.02 -4.94
N GLU A 12 2.49 4.33 -5.51
CA GLU A 12 2.25 3.14 -6.34
C GLU A 12 1.66 1.98 -5.53
N CYS A 13 2.05 1.82 -4.26
CA CYS A 13 1.41 0.87 -3.36
C CYS A 13 -0.10 1.15 -3.22
N ILE A 14 -0.48 2.42 -3.06
CA ILE A 14 -1.89 2.80 -2.94
C ILE A 14 -2.64 2.52 -4.24
N GLU A 15 -2.05 2.83 -5.39
CA GLU A 15 -2.66 2.55 -6.68
C GLU A 15 -2.85 1.05 -6.90
N LEU A 16 -1.87 0.23 -6.52
CA LEU A 16 -1.96 -1.21 -6.55
C LEU A 16 -3.07 -1.73 -5.62
N ILE A 17 -3.13 -1.23 -4.39
CA ILE A 17 -4.18 -1.60 -3.43
C ILE A 17 -5.56 -1.21 -3.96
N LYS A 18 -5.70 -0.03 -4.59
CA LYS A 18 -6.95 0.42 -5.22
C LYS A 18 -7.33 -0.48 -6.39
N ALA A 19 -6.37 -0.88 -7.22
CA ALA A 19 -6.62 -1.77 -8.35
C ALA A 19 -7.10 -3.16 -7.88
N GLU A 20 -6.48 -3.71 -6.84
CA GLU A 20 -6.79 -5.06 -6.35
C GLU A 20 -8.02 -5.12 -5.43
N THR A 21 -8.23 -4.10 -4.59
CA THR A 21 -9.30 -4.10 -3.56
C THR A 21 -10.46 -3.15 -3.84
N GLY A 22 -10.30 -2.22 -4.79
CA GLY A 22 -11.24 -1.13 -5.04
C GLY A 22 -11.24 -0.02 -3.99
N VAL A 23 -10.38 -0.09 -2.97
CA VAL A 23 -10.33 0.90 -1.87
C VAL A 23 -9.18 1.87 -2.08
N GLU A 24 -9.47 3.16 -2.04
CA GLU A 24 -8.47 4.22 -2.10
C GLU A 24 -8.05 4.65 -0.69
N TYR A 25 -6.74 4.71 -0.46
CA TYR A 25 -6.14 5.18 0.78
C TYR A 25 -5.32 6.44 0.55
N SER A 26 -5.22 7.30 1.56
CA SER A 26 -4.24 8.39 1.53
C SER A 26 -2.84 7.88 1.87
N ASN A 27 -1.80 8.53 1.35
CA ASN A 27 -0.39 8.29 1.68
C ASN A 27 -0.14 8.22 3.20
N ALA A 28 -0.78 9.08 3.98
CA ALA A 28 -0.68 9.09 5.43
C ALA A 28 -1.28 7.83 6.08
N THR A 29 -2.41 7.32 5.58
CA THR A 29 -3.06 6.11 6.08
C THR A 29 -2.19 4.88 5.87
N PHE A 30 -1.63 4.74 4.66
CA PHE A 30 -0.73 3.64 4.37
C PHE A 30 0.52 3.67 5.26
N ARG A 31 1.16 4.84 5.40
CA ARG A 31 2.29 5.02 6.31
C ARG A 31 1.94 4.70 7.77
N ALA A 32 0.73 5.04 8.21
CA ALA A 32 0.27 4.68 9.55
C ALA A 32 0.15 3.15 9.73
N TYR A 33 -0.27 2.41 8.70
CA TYR A 33 -0.25 0.94 8.76
C TYR A 33 1.16 0.38 8.84
N VAL A 34 2.09 0.90 8.04
CA VAL A 34 3.51 0.53 8.07
C VAL A 34 4.10 0.79 9.46
N HIS A 35 3.90 1.98 10.02
CA HIS A 35 4.37 2.34 11.37
C HIS A 35 3.79 1.44 12.48
N ARG A 36 2.58 0.90 12.30
CA ARG A 36 1.93 -0.01 13.24
C ARG A 36 2.31 -1.48 13.03
N GLY A 37 3.15 -1.80 12.03
CA GLY A 37 3.46 -3.17 11.63
C GLY A 37 2.27 -3.93 11.04
N GLN A 38 1.26 -3.20 10.54
CA GLN A 38 0.06 -3.79 9.92
C GLN A 38 0.18 -3.94 8.41
N ALA A 39 1.16 -3.29 7.79
CA ALA A 39 1.49 -3.36 6.37
C ALA A 39 3.00 -3.65 6.21
N PRO A 40 3.44 -4.10 5.01
CA PRO A 40 4.84 -4.42 4.76
C PRO A 40 5.76 -3.24 5.08
N ALA A 41 6.92 -3.55 5.67
CA ALA A 41 7.95 -2.57 5.90
C ALA A 41 8.59 -2.16 4.56
N PRO A 42 9.10 -0.92 4.44
CA PRO A 42 9.84 -0.53 3.26
C PRO A 42 11.13 -1.34 3.18
N VAL A 43 11.37 -1.96 2.01
CA VAL A 43 12.57 -2.76 1.76
C VAL A 43 13.79 -1.89 1.50
N ASP A 44 13.58 -0.69 0.95
CA ASP A 44 14.64 0.29 0.69
C ASP A 44 14.09 1.72 0.68
N LYS A 45 14.92 2.71 0.35
CA LYS A 45 14.50 4.10 0.16
C LYS A 45 15.27 4.76 -0.98
N PHE A 46 14.55 5.32 -1.94
CA PHE A 46 15.13 6.23 -2.91
C PHE A 46 15.17 7.65 -2.33
N GLY A 47 16.34 8.04 -1.83
CA GLY A 47 16.56 9.32 -1.17
C GLY A 47 15.77 9.42 0.14
N ARG A 48 14.68 10.20 0.13
CA ARG A 48 13.75 10.35 1.27
C ARG A 48 12.44 9.57 1.08
N THR A 49 12.27 8.92 -0.06
CA THR A 49 11.05 8.20 -0.39
C THR A 49 11.23 6.71 -0.09
N PRO A 50 10.48 6.14 0.87
CA PRO A 50 10.51 4.70 1.12
C PRO A 50 9.92 3.94 -0.07
N VAL A 51 10.54 2.83 -0.41
CA VAL A 51 10.04 1.89 -1.42
C VAL A 51 9.77 0.53 -0.80
N TYR A 52 8.77 -0.14 -1.35
CA TYR A 52 8.20 -1.40 -0.88
C TYR A 52 8.30 -2.42 -2.00
N ASP A 53 8.47 -3.68 -1.62
CA ASP A 53 8.47 -4.78 -2.57
C ASP A 53 7.04 -5.05 -3.05
N ARG A 54 6.86 -5.18 -4.36
CA ARG A 54 5.54 -5.32 -4.98
C ARG A 54 4.93 -6.66 -4.62
N GLU A 55 5.73 -7.72 -4.56
CA GLU A 55 5.25 -9.05 -4.18
C GLU A 55 4.76 -9.04 -2.74
N GLU A 56 5.52 -8.46 -1.80
CA GLU A 56 5.08 -8.34 -0.39
C GLU A 56 3.77 -7.55 -0.26
N ILE A 57 3.61 -6.46 -1.02
CA ILE A 57 2.37 -5.68 -1.02
C ILE A 57 1.21 -6.50 -1.56
N LEU A 58 1.40 -7.26 -2.64
CA LEU A 58 0.37 -8.15 -3.19
C LEU A 58 -0.01 -9.26 -2.21
N GLU A 59 0.97 -9.91 -1.59
CA GLU A 59 0.72 -10.95 -0.58
C GLU A 59 -0.03 -10.37 0.62
N TRP A 60 0.34 -9.17 1.06
CA TRP A 60 -0.36 -8.46 2.11
C TRP A 60 -1.81 -8.14 1.72
N ILE A 61 -2.06 -7.65 0.51
CA ILE A 61 -3.42 -7.37 0.00
C ILE A 61 -4.28 -8.65 0.06
N ARG A 62 -3.73 -9.78 -0.41
CA ARG A 62 -4.44 -11.07 -0.49
C ARG A 62 -4.72 -11.68 0.88
N ASN A 63 -3.81 -11.53 1.83
CA ASN A 63 -3.89 -12.14 3.17
C ASN A 63 -4.38 -11.15 4.25
N ARG A 64 -4.81 -9.94 3.87
CA ARG A 64 -5.04 -8.85 4.81
C ARG A 64 -6.07 -9.24 5.88
N PRO A 65 -5.70 -9.24 7.18
CA PRO A 65 -6.63 -9.52 8.25
C PRO A 65 -7.65 -8.38 8.34
N GLY A 66 -8.92 -8.70 8.05
CA GLY A 66 -10.02 -7.75 8.09
C GLY A 66 -10.29 -7.05 6.76
N GLN A 67 -10.76 -7.80 5.77
CA GLN A 67 -11.75 -7.29 4.79
C GLN A 67 -13.08 -6.82 5.46
N GLY A 68 -13.10 -6.69 6.78
CA GLY A 68 -14.25 -6.25 7.57
C GLY A 68 -14.55 -4.78 7.31
N SER A 69 -15.56 -4.55 6.47
CA SER A 69 -16.48 -3.42 6.57
C SER A 69 -15.82 -2.04 6.59
N ARG A 70 -15.24 -1.63 5.47
CA ARG A 70 -15.31 -0.22 5.07
C ARG A 70 -15.84 -0.08 3.65
N SER A 71 -17.08 -0.53 3.48
CA SER A 71 -18.01 0.02 2.49
C SER A 71 -18.42 1.44 2.89
N ASP A 72 -17.47 2.34 3.12
CA ASP A 72 -17.75 3.77 3.26
C ASP A 72 -16.42 4.51 3.13
N ILE A 73 -16.25 5.19 1.99
CA ILE A 73 -15.74 6.57 1.83
C ILE A 73 -15.62 6.74 0.32
N LYS A 74 -16.77 6.97 -0.34
CA LYS A 74 -16.77 7.91 -1.46
C LYS A 74 -16.65 9.27 -0.80
N ARG A 75 -15.49 9.93 -0.91
CA ARG A 75 -15.50 11.39 -0.90
C ARG A 75 -15.24 11.84 -2.33
N PRO A 76 -16.20 12.47 -3.01
CA PRO A 76 -15.90 13.23 -4.21
C PRO A 76 -14.95 14.35 -3.79
N GLN A 77 -13.77 14.41 -4.41
CA GLN A 77 -12.91 15.58 -4.34
C GLN A 77 -13.45 16.57 -5.38
N ASP A 78 -13.92 17.71 -4.87
CA ASP A 78 -14.34 18.93 -5.60
C ASP A 78 -13.29 19.42 -6.60
#